data_AF-A0A497HQS4-F1
#
_entry.id   AF-A0A497HQS4-F1
#
_cell.length_a   1.000
_cell.length_b   1.000
_cell.length_c   1.000
_cell.angle_alpha   90.00
_cell.angle_beta   90.00
_cell.angle_gamma   90.00
#
_symmetry.space_group_name_H-M   'P 1'
#
loop_
_entity.id
_entity.type
_entity.pdbx_description
1 polymer ?
#
loop_
_entity_poly.entity_id
_entity_poly.type
_entity_poly.pdbx_seq_one_letter_code
_entity_poly.pdbx_strand_id
1 'polypeptide(L)'
;MQPEGVKVLMEAIILSGTSMAVAGSSRPASGAEHLISHSLDSLRPSPGLHGEQCGLSSILTAYLQGADWRGIRDFLEHIGAPVKAVELGVDEELFLKAVTEAHRIRPERYTILGDGITLKAARRAARATRIFQA
;
A
#
# COMPACT_ATOMS: atom_id res chain seq x y z
N MET A 1 -13.69 -5.69 19.33
CA MET A 1 -14.08 -4.62 18.38
C MET A 1 -15.53 -4.25 18.68
N GLN A 2 -15.85 -2.97 18.85
CA GLN A 2 -17.22 -2.54 19.16
C GLN A 2 -18.13 -2.77 17.93
N PRO A 3 -19.39 -3.21 18.10
CA PRO A 3 -20.31 -3.49 16.98
C PRO A 3 -20.45 -2.33 15.99
N GLU A 4 -20.45 -1.09 16.49
CA GLU A 4 -20.54 0.13 15.70
C GLU A 4 -19.31 0.31 14.80
N GLY A 5 -18.11 -0.03 15.30
CA GLY A 5 -16.87 0.06 14.52
C GLY A 5 -16.86 -0.95 13.37
N VAL A 6 -17.35 -2.17 13.60
CA VAL A 6 -17.51 -3.17 12.54
C VAL A 6 -18.49 -2.68 11.48
N LYS A 7 -19.63 -2.10 11.89
CA LYS A 7 -20.62 -1.55 10.98
C LYS A 7 -20.05 -0.47 10.07
N VAL A 8 -19.35 0.52 10.64
CA VAL A 8 -18.73 1.62 9.87
C VAL A 8 -17.71 1.09 8.88
N LEU A 9 -16.88 0.12 9.29
CA LEU A 9 -15.91 -0.51 8.39
C LEU A 9 -16.59 -1.26 7.24
N MET A 10 -17.66 -2.03 7.53
CA MET A 10 -18.42 -2.74 6.49
C MET A 10 -19.08 -1.78 5.51
N GLU A 11 -19.69 -0.69 6.00
CA GLU A 11 -20.30 0.34 5.15
C GLU A 11 -19.25 0.99 4.23
N ALA A 12 -18.04 1.27 4.73
CA ALA A 12 -16.95 1.81 3.92
C ALA A 12 -16.48 0.82 2.83
N ILE A 13 -16.38 -0.47 3.14
CA ILE A 13 -16.01 -1.51 2.16
C ILE A 13 -17.10 -1.64 1.08
N ILE A 14 -18.37 -1.66 1.46
CA ILE A 14 -19.49 -1.72 0.51
C ILE A 14 -19.46 -0.49 -0.41
N LEU A 15 -19.29 0.71 0.15
CA LEU A 15 -19.19 1.94 -0.62
C LEU A 15 -18.00 1.94 -1.59
N SER A 16 -16.86 1.40 -1.17
CA SER A 16 -15.69 1.18 -2.04
C SER A 16 -16.05 0.26 -3.22
N GLY A 17 -16.74 -0.86 -2.97
CA GLY A 17 -17.25 -1.74 -4.02
C GLY A 17 -18.24 -1.04 -4.96
N THR A 18 -19.19 -0.29 -4.43
CA THR A 18 -20.16 0.49 -5.21
C THR A 18 -19.46 1.54 -6.08
N SER A 19 -18.47 2.26 -5.54
CA SER A 19 -17.73 3.27 -6.31
C SER A 19 -16.95 2.66 -7.47
N MET A 20 -16.34 1.47 -7.29
CA MET A 20 -15.71 0.74 -8.39
C MET A 20 -16.73 0.32 -9.47
N ALA A 21 -17.92 -0.14 -9.07
CA ALA A 21 -18.98 -0.51 -10.01
C ALA A 21 -19.46 0.69 -10.83
N VAL A 22 -19.67 1.84 -10.19
CA VAL A 22 -20.04 3.10 -10.87
C VAL A 22 -18.94 3.57 -11.82
N ALA A 23 -17.67 3.47 -11.42
CA ALA A 23 -16.54 3.89 -12.25
C ALA A 23 -16.19 2.91 -13.38
N GLY A 24 -16.80 1.71 -13.42
CA GLY A 24 -16.45 0.65 -14.36
C GLY A 24 -14.99 0.17 -14.24
N SER A 25 -14.33 0.44 -13.12
CA SER A 25 -12.92 0.11 -12.89
C SER A 25 -12.57 0.15 -11.42
N SER A 26 -11.45 -0.48 -11.04
CA SER A 26 -10.97 -0.42 -9.66
C SER A 26 -10.33 0.91 -9.25
N ARG A 27 -10.23 1.91 -10.14
CA ARG A 27 -9.47 3.15 -9.88
C ARG A 27 -9.89 3.91 -8.60
N PRO A 28 -11.18 3.98 -8.21
CA PRO A 28 -11.58 4.66 -6.97
C PRO A 28 -11.00 4.04 -5.69
N ALA A 29 -10.66 2.75 -5.72
CA ALA A 29 -10.24 2.00 -4.55
C ALA A 29 -8.82 1.42 -4.65
N SER A 30 -8.17 1.52 -5.82
CA SER A 30 -6.94 0.81 -6.13
C SER A 30 -5.99 1.67 -6.99
N GLY A 31 -4.99 2.23 -6.32
CA GLY A 31 -3.92 3.06 -6.86
C GLY A 31 -2.55 2.37 -6.80
N ALA A 32 -1.50 3.17 -6.61
CA ALA A 32 -0.11 2.70 -6.56
C ALA A 32 0.15 1.73 -5.41
N GLU A 33 -0.50 1.93 -4.26
CA GLU A 33 -0.39 1.10 -3.07
C GLU A 33 -0.85 -0.34 -3.35
N HIS A 34 -1.93 -0.50 -4.13
CA HIS A 34 -2.39 -1.82 -4.56
C HIS A 34 -1.45 -2.45 -5.59
N LEU A 35 -0.83 -1.66 -6.48
CA LEU A 35 0.16 -2.21 -7.42
C LEU A 35 1.39 -2.76 -6.69
N ILE A 36 1.82 -2.11 -5.60
CA ILE A 36 2.91 -2.60 -4.75
C ILE A 36 2.49 -3.91 -4.06
N SER A 37 1.29 -3.98 -3.49
CA SER A 37 0.77 -5.23 -2.91
C SER A 37 0.72 -6.37 -3.94
N HIS A 38 0.18 -6.14 -5.14
CA HIS A 38 0.15 -7.16 -6.19
C HIS A 38 1.55 -7.57 -6.67
N SER A 39 2.52 -6.63 -6.67
CA SER A 39 3.90 -6.96 -6.98
C SER A 39 4.53 -7.82 -5.88
N LEU A 40 4.22 -7.57 -4.59
CA LEU A 40 4.63 -8.45 -3.48
C LEU A 40 4.03 -9.85 -3.65
N ASP A 41 2.73 -9.96 -3.93
CA ASP A 41 2.05 -11.24 -4.16
C ASP A 41 2.67 -12.04 -5.33
N SER A 42 3.17 -11.33 -6.36
CA SER A 42 3.84 -11.95 -7.51
C SER A 42 5.26 -12.43 -7.20
N LEU A 43 5.93 -11.79 -6.24
CA LEU A 43 7.33 -12.09 -5.89
C LEU A 43 7.47 -13.12 -4.78
N ARG A 44 6.44 -13.28 -3.93
CA ARG A 44 6.45 -14.24 -2.83
C ARG A 44 5.05 -14.78 -2.55
N PRO A 45 4.89 -16.09 -2.35
CA PRO A 45 3.64 -16.66 -1.84
C PRO A 45 3.32 -16.11 -0.44
N SER A 46 2.14 -15.50 -0.30
CA SER A 46 1.58 -15.04 0.98
C SER A 46 2.49 -14.10 1.80
N PRO A 47 2.85 -12.91 1.27
CA PRO A 47 3.73 -11.97 1.96
C PRO A 47 3.06 -11.21 3.11
N GLY A 48 1.77 -11.44 3.39
CA GLY A 48 0.98 -10.77 4.42
C GLY A 48 -0.49 -10.68 4.01
N LEU A 49 -1.39 -10.21 4.89
CA LEU A 49 -2.78 -9.99 4.49
C LEU A 49 -2.85 -8.81 3.50
N HIS A 50 -3.70 -8.91 2.49
CA HIS A 50 -3.80 -7.88 1.43
C HIS A 50 -4.00 -6.47 1.99
N GLY A 51 -4.87 -6.30 3.01
CA GLY A 51 -5.09 -5.02 3.66
C GLY A 51 -3.85 -4.45 4.37
N GLU A 52 -3.02 -5.30 4.97
CA GLU A 52 -1.77 -4.89 5.62
C GLU A 52 -0.72 -4.48 4.58
N GLN A 53 -0.60 -5.23 3.48
CA GLN A 53 0.28 -4.88 2.37
C GLN A 53 -0.12 -3.53 1.76
N CYS A 54 -1.41 -3.33 1.49
CA CYS A 54 -1.95 -2.06 0.98
C CYS A 54 -1.75 -0.91 1.98
N GLY A 55 -1.96 -1.16 3.28
CA GLY A 55 -1.73 -0.19 4.35
C GLY A 55 -0.28 0.28 4.41
N LEU A 56 0.69 -0.65 4.49
CA LEU A 56 2.11 -0.34 4.49
C LEU A 56 2.53 0.43 3.22
N SER A 57 2.05 -0.03 2.07
CA SER A 57 2.33 0.61 0.77
C SER A 57 1.73 2.01 0.68
N SER A 58 0.59 2.27 1.33
CA SER A 58 -0.05 3.58 1.39
C SER A 58 0.80 4.62 2.09
N ILE A 59 1.59 4.23 3.11
CA ILE A 59 2.55 5.14 3.75
C ILE A 59 3.57 5.63 2.72
N LEU A 60 4.15 4.71 1.94
CA LEU A 60 5.16 5.04 0.94
C LEU A 60 4.58 5.88 -0.21
N THR A 61 3.41 5.52 -0.73
CA THR A 61 2.80 6.24 -1.86
C THR A 61 2.29 7.61 -1.45
N ALA A 62 1.73 7.77 -0.25
CA ALA A 62 1.37 9.08 0.29
C ALA A 62 2.60 10.00 0.42
N TYR A 63 3.74 9.47 0.87
CA TYR A 63 4.99 10.23 0.91
C TYR A 63 5.42 10.70 -0.48
N LEU A 64 5.36 9.83 -1.49
CA LEU A 64 5.71 10.18 -2.87
C LEU A 64 4.75 11.24 -3.46
N GLN A 65 3.49 11.24 -3.03
CA GLN A 65 2.48 12.21 -3.43
C GLN A 65 2.58 13.55 -2.67
N GLY A 66 3.44 13.65 -1.65
CA GLY A 66 3.48 14.80 -0.74
C GLY A 66 2.26 14.91 0.18
N ALA A 67 1.51 13.81 0.35
CA ALA A 67 0.36 13.72 1.24
C ALA A 67 0.78 13.36 2.69
N ASP A 68 -0.20 13.34 3.60
CA ASP A 68 0.03 13.04 5.01
C ASP A 68 0.26 11.53 5.27
N TRP A 69 1.48 11.07 4.97
CA TRP A 69 1.91 9.71 5.27
C TRP A 69 2.07 9.45 6.78
N ARG A 70 2.25 10.50 7.60
CA ARG A 70 2.41 10.36 9.05
C ARG A 70 1.08 10.00 9.68
N GLY A 71 0.00 10.68 9.32
CA GLY A 71 -1.35 10.34 9.77
C GLY A 71 -1.74 8.89 9.42
N ILE A 72 -1.40 8.43 8.21
CA ILE A 72 -1.62 7.02 7.82
C ILE A 72 -0.80 6.07 8.71
N ARG A 73 0.49 6.36 8.89
CA ARG A 73 1.37 5.54 9.72
C ARG A 73 0.89 5.47 11.16
N ASP A 74 0.60 6.61 11.77
CA ASP A 74 0.19 6.71 13.17
C ASP A 74 -1.15 5.97 13.40
N PHE A 75 -2.07 6.04 12.45
CA PHE A 75 -3.32 5.29 12.49
C PHE A 75 -3.09 3.77 12.41
N LEU A 76 -2.25 3.31 11.46
CA LEU A 76 -1.92 1.89 11.31
C LEU A 76 -1.24 1.34 12.58
N GLU A 77 -0.29 2.08 13.13
CA GLU A 77 0.38 1.71 14.38
C GLU A 77 -0.61 1.65 15.55
N HIS A 78 -1.54 2.61 15.65
CA HIS A 78 -2.57 2.65 16.69
C HIS A 78 -3.51 1.44 16.66
N ILE A 79 -3.86 0.94 15.46
CA ILE A 79 -4.73 -0.25 15.33
C ILE A 79 -3.96 -1.57 15.37
N GLY A 80 -2.63 -1.53 15.54
CA GLY A 80 -1.76 -2.71 15.58
C GLY A 80 -1.50 -3.33 14.21
N ALA A 81 -1.66 -2.56 13.13
CA ALA A 81 -1.32 -3.00 11.77
C ALA A 81 0.16 -2.76 11.45
N PRO A 82 0.76 -3.53 10.54
CA PRO A 82 2.15 -3.37 10.12
C PRO A 82 2.48 -1.97 9.57
N VAL A 83 3.54 -1.36 10.10
CA VAL A 83 4.13 -0.08 9.63
C VAL A 83 5.59 -0.23 9.21
N LYS A 84 6.15 -1.44 9.30
CA LYS A 84 7.48 -1.85 8.86
C LYS A 84 7.38 -3.07 7.95
N ALA A 85 8.28 -3.18 6.98
CA ALA A 85 8.30 -4.32 6.05
C ALA A 85 8.52 -5.67 6.79
N VAL A 86 9.37 -5.65 7.82
CA VAL A 86 9.67 -6.85 8.62
C VAL A 86 8.46 -7.40 9.39
N GLU A 87 7.46 -6.56 9.69
CA GLU A 87 6.22 -6.99 10.35
C GLU A 87 5.30 -7.78 9.40
N LEU A 88 5.43 -7.58 8.10
CA LEU A 88 4.86 -8.45 7.06
C LEU A 88 5.74 -9.69 6.80
N GLY A 89 6.86 -9.82 7.50
CA GLY A 89 7.88 -10.83 7.22
C GLY A 89 8.61 -10.59 5.89
N VAL A 90 8.53 -9.39 5.30
CA VAL A 90 9.16 -9.01 4.04
C VAL A 90 10.48 -8.29 4.33
N ASP A 91 11.57 -8.73 3.72
CA ASP A 91 12.87 -8.04 3.84
C ASP A 91 12.94 -6.76 2.97
N GLU A 92 13.95 -5.92 3.23
CA GLU A 92 14.11 -4.66 2.48
C GLU A 92 14.27 -4.87 0.98
N GLU A 93 14.99 -5.92 0.56
CA GLU A 93 15.29 -6.16 -0.85
C GLU A 93 14.03 -6.54 -1.62
N LEU A 94 13.25 -7.47 -1.07
CA LEU A 94 11.98 -7.92 -1.62
C LEU A 94 10.98 -6.76 -1.69
N PHE A 95 10.87 -5.95 -0.62
CA PHE A 95 9.98 -4.78 -0.63
C PHE A 95 10.40 -3.76 -1.69
N LEU A 96 11.70 -3.44 -1.78
CA LEU A 96 12.20 -2.50 -2.79
C LEU A 96 11.97 -3.02 -4.20
N LYS A 97 12.18 -4.32 -4.43
CA LYS A 97 11.90 -4.95 -5.73
C LYS A 97 10.43 -4.78 -6.09
N ALA A 98 9.52 -5.09 -5.17
CA ALA A 98 8.08 -4.92 -5.39
C ALA A 98 7.71 -3.47 -5.75
N VAL A 99 8.26 -2.50 -5.01
CA VAL A 99 8.02 -1.07 -5.31
C VAL A 99 8.53 -0.69 -6.70
N THR A 100 9.72 -1.15 -7.09
CA THR A 100 10.30 -0.82 -8.40
C THR A 100 9.60 -1.53 -9.57
N GLU A 101 8.99 -2.70 -9.35
CA GLU A 101 8.32 -3.48 -10.38
C GLU A 101 6.81 -3.21 -10.45
N ALA A 102 6.21 -2.58 -9.44
CA ALA A 102 4.77 -2.33 -9.33
C ALA A 102 4.12 -1.66 -10.56
N HIS A 103 4.82 -0.74 -11.24
CA HIS A 103 4.32 -0.09 -12.46
C HIS A 103 4.01 -1.08 -13.60
N ARG A 104 4.60 -2.28 -13.57
CA ARG A 104 4.39 -3.33 -14.59
C ARG A 104 3.13 -4.17 -14.36
N ILE A 105 2.51 -4.09 -13.19
CA ILE A 105 1.30 -4.85 -12.87
C ILE A 105 0.11 -4.41 -13.74
N ARG A 106 0.01 -3.10 -14.00
CA ARG A 106 -1.00 -2.47 -14.86
C ARG A 106 -0.37 -1.33 -15.66
N PRO A 107 0.39 -1.64 -16.72
CA PRO A 107 1.17 -0.65 -17.46
C PRO A 107 0.30 0.44 -18.10
N GLU A 108 -0.98 0.17 -18.35
CA GLU A 108 -1.96 1.13 -18.85
C GLU A 108 -2.42 2.16 -17.79
N ARG A 109 -2.09 1.93 -16.52
CA ARG A 109 -2.54 2.74 -15.38
C ARG A 109 -1.44 3.68 -14.89
N TYR A 110 -1.55 4.95 -15.24
CA TYR A 110 -0.73 5.99 -14.65
C TYR A 110 -1.01 6.18 -13.15
N THR A 111 0.06 6.20 -12.34
CA THR A 111 0.04 6.44 -10.89
C THR A 111 1.24 7.31 -10.49
N ILE A 112 1.42 7.58 -9.18
CA ILE A 112 2.62 8.29 -8.69
C ILE A 112 3.94 7.56 -8.98
N LEU A 113 3.88 6.26 -9.30
CA LEU A 113 5.06 5.49 -9.66
C LEU A 113 5.54 5.74 -11.10
N GLY A 114 4.76 6.45 -11.94
CA GLY A 114 5.09 6.73 -13.33
C GLY A 114 5.46 5.46 -14.12
N ASP A 115 6.51 5.55 -14.95
CA ASP A 115 7.11 4.42 -15.68
C ASP A 115 8.05 3.56 -14.80
N GLY A 116 7.93 3.68 -13.48
CA GLY A 116 8.79 3.05 -12.49
C GLY A 116 9.69 4.06 -11.78
N ILE A 117 9.82 3.88 -10.46
CA ILE A 117 10.77 4.65 -9.67
C ILE A 117 12.10 3.90 -9.54
N THR A 118 13.21 4.63 -9.50
CA THR A 118 14.53 4.01 -9.32
C THR A 118 14.67 3.36 -7.94
N LEU A 119 15.50 2.32 -7.83
CA LEU A 119 15.83 1.69 -6.54
C LEU A 119 16.33 2.72 -5.50
N LYS A 120 17.11 3.72 -5.95
CA LYS A 120 17.59 4.82 -5.10
C LYS A 120 16.44 5.67 -4.57
N ALA A 121 15.44 5.99 -5.41
CA ALA A 121 14.26 6.75 -5.00
C ALA A 121 13.38 5.92 -4.05
N ALA A 122 13.10 4.66 -4.37
CA ALA A 122 12.34 3.74 -3.53
C ALA A 122 12.97 3.60 -2.13
N ARG A 123 14.29 3.37 -2.07
CA ARG A 123 15.02 3.24 -0.80
C ARG A 123 15.01 4.53 0.01
N ARG A 124 15.13 5.69 -0.64
CA ARG A 124 15.01 6.98 0.03
C ARG A 124 13.62 7.19 0.62
N ALA A 125 12.57 6.87 -0.15
CA ALA A 125 11.18 6.98 0.32
C ALA A 125 10.93 6.07 1.53
N ALA A 126 11.27 4.77 1.42
CA ALA A 126 11.08 3.81 2.50
C ALA A 126 11.84 4.17 3.79
N ARG A 127 13.05 4.75 3.67
CA ARG A 127 13.78 5.28 4.84
C ARG A 127 13.13 6.53 5.42
N ALA A 128 12.69 7.46 4.57
CA ALA A 128 12.02 8.67 5.02
C ALA A 128 10.70 8.37 5.77
N THR A 129 9.99 7.32 5.35
CA THR A 129 8.74 6.86 5.98
C THR A 129 8.93 5.83 7.10
N ARG A 130 10.17 5.50 7.44
CA ARG A 130 10.55 4.55 8.51
C ARG A 130 10.01 3.13 8.31
N ILE A 131 9.78 2.71 7.06
CA ILE A 131 9.34 1.33 6.73
C ILE A 131 10.44 0.30 7.03
N PHE A 132 11.71 0.71 7.05
CA PHE A 132 12.87 -0.15 7.30
C PHE A 132 13.53 0.06 8.67
N GLN A 133 12.93 0.87 9.57
CA GLN A 133 13.50 1.06 10.90
C GLN A 133 13.02 -0.04 11.85
N ALA A 134 13.94 -0.61 12.63
CA ALA A 134 13.63 -1.52 13.72
C ALA A 134 12.94 -0.80 14.88
#